data_AF-B6ES25-F1
#
_entry.id   AF-B6ES25-F1
#
_cell.length_a   1.000
_cell.length_b   1.000
_cell.length_c   1.000
_cell.angle_alpha   90.00
_cell.angle_beta   90.00
_cell.angle_gamma   90.00
#
_symmetry.space_group_name_H-M   'P 1'
#
loop_
_entity.id
_entity.type
_entity.pdbx_description
1 polymer ?
#
loop_
_entity_poly.entity_id
_entity_poly.type
_entity_poly.pdbx_seq_one_letter_code
_entity_poly.pdbx_strand_id
1 'polypeptide(L)'
;MANFSTHLNVAALASGVASAALLSANHIELNTALWLWFLGTLGGLLPDIDSDNSTSLDIIFNLFTVCIVLLSIRYFTSDAINERQFILLIGLPVVIHLVIKYGIRNVFEWQTIHRGICHSILFLLFCGLLATNLTAFIINEQFKHADLFSWLSGAFVFCGGVIHLLLDELYSVDLANVRIKRSFGSACKLTDFSNLSLTTVFLIAVAILALLAPPIESTIITLSNWQTFKIW
;
A
#
# COMPACT_ATOMS: atom_id res chain seq x y z
N MET A 1 12.18 -13.12 -10.18
CA MET A 1 10.85 -12.52 -10.05
C MET A 1 9.83 -13.59 -10.30
N ALA A 2 8.90 -13.66 -9.36
CA ALA A 2 7.65 -14.35 -9.61
C ALA A 2 6.87 -13.55 -10.68
N ASN A 3 5.83 -14.13 -11.27
CA ASN A 3 5.02 -13.37 -12.22
C ASN A 3 3.93 -12.58 -11.47
N PHE A 4 3.31 -11.62 -12.15
CA PHE A 4 2.25 -10.79 -11.56
C PHE A 4 1.15 -11.61 -10.86
N SER A 5 0.68 -12.70 -11.48
CA SER A 5 -0.39 -13.52 -10.89
C SER A 5 0.07 -14.22 -9.62
N THR A 6 1.33 -14.64 -9.50
CA THR A 6 1.86 -15.18 -8.24
C THR A 6 1.95 -14.11 -7.15
N HIS A 7 2.42 -12.90 -7.45
CA HIS A 7 2.45 -11.82 -6.46
C HIS A 7 1.05 -11.46 -5.97
N LEU A 8 0.10 -11.28 -6.89
CA LEU A 8 -1.29 -10.97 -6.56
C LEU A 8 -1.94 -12.08 -5.72
N ASN A 9 -1.85 -13.33 -6.18
CA ASN A 9 -2.53 -14.44 -5.52
C ASN A 9 -1.93 -14.76 -4.15
N VAL A 10 -0.60 -14.76 -4.01
CA VAL A 10 0.03 -15.05 -2.72
C VAL A 10 -0.18 -13.91 -1.74
N ALA A 11 -0.10 -12.65 -2.17
CA ALA A 11 -0.41 -11.51 -1.32
C ALA A 11 -1.88 -11.55 -0.86
N ALA A 12 -2.82 -11.83 -1.78
CA ALA A 12 -4.24 -11.96 -1.46
C ALA A 12 -4.52 -13.13 -0.52
N LEU A 13 -3.91 -14.30 -0.74
CA LEU A 13 -4.10 -15.46 0.13
C LEU A 13 -3.52 -15.21 1.53
N ALA A 14 -2.29 -14.72 1.63
CA ALA A 14 -1.63 -14.48 2.91
C ALA A 14 -2.36 -13.40 3.73
N SER A 15 -2.72 -12.29 3.11
CA SER A 15 -3.48 -11.23 3.79
C SER A 15 -4.92 -11.67 4.12
N GLY A 16 -5.57 -12.45 3.26
CA GLY A 16 -6.89 -13.01 3.52
C GLY A 16 -6.91 -14.01 4.66
N VAL A 17 -5.90 -14.90 4.75
CA VAL A 17 -5.75 -15.82 5.89
C VAL A 17 -5.49 -15.04 7.18
N ALA A 18 -4.60 -14.04 7.14
CA ALA A 18 -4.30 -13.22 8.30
C ALA A 18 -5.53 -12.44 8.81
N SER A 19 -6.29 -11.80 7.92
CA SER A 19 -7.50 -11.06 8.31
C SER A 19 -8.63 -12.00 8.75
N ALA A 20 -8.81 -13.15 8.10
CA ALA A 20 -9.78 -14.16 8.50
C ALA A 20 -9.44 -14.76 9.87
N ALA A 21 -8.17 -14.97 10.19
CA ALA A 21 -7.75 -15.41 11.51
C ALA A 21 -8.16 -14.41 12.59
N LEU A 22 -7.90 -13.12 12.38
CA LEU A 22 -8.32 -12.05 13.28
C LEU A 22 -9.85 -11.96 13.44
N LEU A 23 -10.59 -12.17 12.35
CA LEU A 23 -12.06 -12.20 12.37
C LEU A 23 -12.56 -13.41 13.16
N SER A 24 -12.00 -14.60 12.92
CA SER A 24 -12.39 -15.85 13.57
C SER A 24 -12.12 -15.85 15.08
N ALA A 25 -11.06 -15.16 15.50
CA ALA A 25 -10.71 -14.95 16.90
C ALA A 25 -11.55 -13.86 17.58
N ASN A 26 -12.54 -13.30 16.87
CA ASN A 26 -13.44 -12.26 17.37
C ASN A 26 -12.70 -11.00 17.86
N HIS A 27 -11.67 -10.62 17.10
CA HIS A 27 -10.84 -9.45 17.37
C HIS A 27 -11.14 -8.26 16.45
N ILE A 28 -11.50 -8.53 15.20
CA ILE A 28 -11.89 -7.52 14.20
C ILE A 28 -13.26 -7.86 13.58
N GLU A 29 -14.04 -6.83 13.21
CA GLU A 29 -15.31 -7.03 12.51
C GLU A 29 -15.08 -7.41 11.05
N LEU A 30 -16.11 -7.94 10.39
CA LEU A 30 -16.03 -8.34 8.98
C LEU A 30 -15.58 -7.20 8.07
N ASN A 31 -16.07 -5.98 8.28
CA ASN A 31 -15.70 -4.82 7.47
C ASN A 31 -14.19 -4.50 7.60
N THR A 32 -13.66 -4.55 8.82
CA THR A 32 -12.24 -4.39 9.09
C THR A 32 -11.43 -5.52 8.46
N ALA A 33 -11.89 -6.77 8.54
CA ALA A 33 -11.20 -7.90 7.93
C ALA A 33 -11.10 -7.79 6.41
N LEU A 34 -12.18 -7.37 5.73
CA LEU A 34 -12.19 -7.13 4.29
C LEU A 34 -11.29 -5.95 3.91
N TRP A 35 -11.28 -4.89 4.70
CA TRP A 35 -10.41 -3.73 4.50
C TRP A 35 -8.93 -4.10 4.60
N LEU A 36 -8.54 -4.82 5.65
CA LEU A 36 -7.17 -5.28 5.85
C LEU A 36 -6.74 -6.26 4.75
N TRP A 37 -7.63 -7.16 4.32
CA TRP A 37 -7.38 -8.06 3.20
C TRP A 37 -7.07 -7.28 1.91
N PHE A 38 -7.90 -6.29 1.60
CA PHE A 38 -7.70 -5.42 0.44
C PHE A 38 -6.37 -4.67 0.51
N LEU A 39 -6.07 -4.03 1.64
CA LEU A 39 -4.81 -3.29 1.83
C LEU A 39 -3.58 -4.18 1.75
N GLY A 40 -3.62 -5.38 2.34
CA GLY A 40 -2.51 -6.34 2.26
C GLY A 40 -2.28 -6.86 0.84
N THR A 41 -3.36 -7.07 0.08
CA THR A 41 -3.27 -7.45 -1.34
C THR A 41 -2.62 -6.34 -2.16
N LEU A 42 -3.06 -5.08 -1.97
CA LEU A 42 -2.45 -3.93 -2.63
C LEU A 42 -0.98 -3.74 -2.24
N GLY A 43 -0.66 -3.93 -0.95
CA GLY A 43 0.71 -3.87 -0.44
C GLY A 43 1.66 -4.80 -1.19
N GLY A 44 1.20 -5.99 -1.57
CA GLY A 44 1.98 -6.95 -2.36
C GLY A 44 2.17 -6.59 -3.83
N LEU A 45 1.48 -5.57 -4.34
CA LEU A 45 1.67 -5.04 -5.70
C LEU A 45 2.55 -3.78 -5.72
N LEU A 46 2.74 -3.12 -4.57
CA LEU A 46 3.47 -1.85 -4.47
C LEU A 46 4.92 -1.92 -4.94
N PRO A 47 5.73 -2.97 -4.69
CA PRO A 47 7.12 -2.97 -5.14
C PRO A 47 7.27 -2.94 -6.66
N ASP A 48 6.36 -3.62 -7.37
CA ASP A 48 6.36 -3.77 -8.83
C ASP A 48 5.95 -2.50 -9.61
N ILE A 49 5.51 -1.44 -8.92
CA ILE A 49 5.10 -0.19 -9.60
C ILE A 49 6.25 0.43 -10.39
N ASP A 50 7.50 0.13 -10.06
CA ASP A 50 8.70 0.67 -10.71
C ASP A 50 8.99 0.06 -12.10
N SER A 51 8.13 -0.84 -12.57
CA SER A 51 8.28 -1.49 -13.87
C SER A 51 7.35 -0.86 -14.91
N ASP A 52 7.95 -0.26 -15.93
CA ASP A 52 7.31 0.59 -16.95
C ASP A 52 6.15 -0.09 -17.72
N ASN A 53 6.09 -1.42 -17.71
CA ASN A 53 5.05 -2.21 -18.38
C ASN A 53 4.47 -3.29 -17.46
N SER A 54 4.18 -2.97 -16.19
CA SER A 54 3.45 -3.89 -15.32
C SER A 54 1.96 -3.60 -15.24
N THR A 55 1.22 -4.70 -15.21
CA THR A 55 -0.18 -4.73 -14.78
C THR A 55 -0.35 -4.20 -13.35
N SER A 56 0.66 -4.32 -12.48
CA SER A 56 0.68 -3.74 -11.12
C SER A 56 0.58 -2.22 -11.14
N LEU A 57 1.41 -1.56 -11.95
CA LEU A 57 1.39 -0.11 -12.14
C LEU A 57 0.01 0.34 -12.64
N ASP A 58 -0.52 -0.32 -13.67
CA ASP A 58 -1.85 -0.02 -14.22
C ASP A 58 -2.96 -0.10 -13.16
N ILE A 59 -2.97 -1.17 -12.35
CA ILE A 59 -3.99 -1.38 -11.31
C ILE A 59 -3.90 -0.28 -10.26
N ILE A 60 -2.70 0.03 -9.76
CA ILE A 60 -2.51 1.01 -8.68
C ILE A 60 -2.86 2.43 -9.16
N PHE A 61 -2.40 2.83 -10.36
CA PHE A 61 -2.71 4.15 -10.91
C PHE A 61 -4.19 4.31 -11.28
N ASN A 62 -4.84 3.25 -11.77
CA ASN A 62 -6.28 3.28 -12.03
C ASN A 62 -7.08 3.39 -10.73
N LEU A 63 -6.70 2.66 -9.68
CA LEU A 63 -7.33 2.78 -8.36
C LEU A 63 -7.15 4.18 -7.80
N PHE A 64 -5.94 4.74 -7.88
CA PHE A 64 -5.65 6.10 -7.45
C PHE A 64 -6.48 7.13 -8.21
N THR A 65 -6.65 6.94 -9.53
CA THR A 65 -7.53 7.76 -10.37
C THR A 65 -8.96 7.72 -9.86
N VAL A 66 -9.52 6.53 -9.64
CA VAL A 66 -10.89 6.37 -9.14
C VAL A 66 -11.05 7.06 -7.78
N CYS A 67 -10.10 6.90 -6.86
CA CYS A 67 -10.14 7.58 -5.56
C CYS A 67 -10.15 9.10 -5.69
N ILE A 68 -9.26 9.69 -6.50
CA ILE A 68 -9.23 11.15 -6.73
C ILE A 68 -10.53 11.62 -7.37
N VAL A 69 -11.06 10.88 -8.34
CA VAL A 69 -12.34 11.19 -8.98
C VAL A 69 -13.47 11.21 -7.95
N LEU A 70 -13.60 10.17 -7.12
CA LEU A 70 -14.64 10.09 -6.10
C LEU A 70 -14.52 11.21 -5.05
N LEU A 71 -13.31 11.51 -4.59
CA LEU A 71 -13.05 12.61 -3.65
C LEU A 71 -13.39 13.97 -4.26
N SER A 72 -13.01 14.18 -5.53
CA SER A 72 -13.29 15.41 -6.24
C SER A 72 -14.80 15.59 -6.43
N ILE A 73 -15.52 14.55 -6.87
CA ILE A 73 -16.98 14.57 -6.97
C ILE A 73 -17.61 14.91 -5.62
N ARG A 74 -17.18 14.26 -4.53
CA ARG A 74 -17.69 14.54 -3.18
C ARG A 74 -17.48 16.00 -2.78
N TYR A 75 -16.29 16.54 -3.03
CA TYR A 75 -15.96 17.93 -2.68
C TYR A 75 -16.81 18.94 -3.46
N PHE A 76 -16.91 18.76 -4.77
CA PHE A 76 -17.61 19.71 -5.64
C PHE A 76 -19.15 19.54 -5.66
N THR A 77 -19.70 18.41 -5.20
CA THR A 77 -21.15 18.12 -5.22
C THR A 77 -21.81 18.34 -3.85
N SER A 78 -21.13 19.00 -2.90
CA SER A 78 -21.67 19.21 -1.55
C SER A 78 -22.81 20.25 -1.47
N ASP A 79 -22.96 21.12 -2.48
CA ASP A 79 -24.04 22.11 -2.57
C ASP A 79 -24.90 21.93 -3.85
N ALA A 80 -26.21 22.16 -3.69
CA ALA A 80 -27.34 21.90 -4.58
C ALA A 80 -27.09 21.69 -6.10
N ILE A 81 -27.78 20.66 -6.61
CA ILE A 81 -27.67 20.12 -7.96
C ILE A 81 -28.21 21.09 -9.02
N ASN A 82 -27.33 21.72 -9.80
CA ASN A 82 -27.61 22.64 -10.92
C ASN A 82 -27.14 22.05 -12.27
N GLU A 83 -27.73 22.50 -13.39
CA GLU A 83 -27.41 22.02 -14.76
C GLU A 83 -25.93 22.11 -15.19
N ARG A 84 -25.09 22.90 -14.49
CA ARG A 84 -23.61 22.92 -14.62
C ARG A 84 -22.93 21.59 -14.26
N GLN A 85 -23.67 20.60 -13.76
CA GLN A 85 -23.14 19.36 -13.21
C GLN A 85 -22.80 18.29 -14.21
N PHE A 86 -23.28 18.31 -15.45
CA PHE A 86 -22.90 17.27 -16.43
C PHE A 86 -21.41 17.37 -16.79
N ILE A 87 -20.90 18.59 -17.01
CA ILE A 87 -19.48 18.85 -17.26
C ILE A 87 -18.64 18.51 -16.01
N LEU A 88 -19.18 18.76 -14.81
CA LEU A 88 -18.47 18.45 -13.57
C LEU A 88 -18.49 16.95 -13.23
N LEU A 89 -19.52 16.23 -13.65
CA LEU A 89 -19.67 14.80 -13.39
C LEU A 89 -18.92 13.94 -14.41
N ILE A 90 -18.73 14.41 -15.64
CA ILE A 90 -18.03 13.67 -16.70
C ILE A 90 -16.68 14.31 -17.06
N GLY A 91 -16.65 15.62 -17.24
CA GLY A 91 -15.43 16.34 -17.62
C GLY A 91 -14.35 16.29 -16.53
N LEU A 92 -14.72 16.43 -15.26
CA LEU A 92 -13.75 16.36 -14.16
C LEU A 92 -13.08 14.98 -14.05
N PRO A 93 -13.81 13.84 -14.05
CA PRO A 93 -13.17 12.53 -14.13
C PRO A 93 -12.25 12.34 -15.33
N VAL A 94 -12.67 12.81 -16.51
CA VAL A 94 -11.87 12.69 -17.73
C VAL A 94 -10.56 13.47 -17.60
N VAL A 95 -10.62 14.73 -17.13
CA VAL A 95 -9.43 15.55 -16.92
C VAL A 95 -8.50 14.91 -15.88
N ILE A 96 -9.04 14.44 -14.74
CA ILE A 96 -8.25 13.76 -13.71
C ILE A 96 -7.57 12.51 -14.30
N HIS A 97 -8.30 11.69 -15.06
CA HIS A 97 -7.75 10.51 -15.70
C HIS A 97 -6.62 10.85 -16.67
N LEU A 98 -6.80 11.89 -17.52
CA LEU A 98 -5.76 12.33 -18.45
C LEU A 98 -4.51 12.85 -17.72
N VAL A 99 -4.68 13.65 -16.66
CA VAL A 99 -3.57 14.18 -15.86
C VAL A 99 -2.80 13.06 -15.17
N ILE A 100 -3.50 12.08 -14.59
CA ILE A 100 -2.83 10.96 -13.92
C ILE A 100 -2.14 10.07 -14.95
N LYS A 101 -2.83 9.69 -16.03
CA LYS A 101 -2.33 8.74 -17.03
C LYS A 101 -1.17 9.30 -17.85
N TYR A 102 -1.24 10.55 -18.29
CA TYR A 102 -0.23 11.13 -19.18
C TYR A 102 0.74 12.09 -18.48
N GLY A 103 0.37 12.63 -17.31
CA GLY A 103 1.22 13.50 -16.50
C GLY A 103 1.96 12.72 -15.42
N ILE A 104 1.25 12.38 -14.33
CA ILE A 104 1.85 11.81 -13.12
C ILE A 104 2.54 10.48 -13.41
N ARG A 105 1.87 9.57 -14.12
CA ARG A 105 2.44 8.27 -14.47
C ARG A 105 3.72 8.40 -15.31
N ASN A 106 3.72 9.25 -16.32
CA ASN A 106 4.89 9.43 -17.19
C ASN A 106 6.08 10.03 -16.43
N VAL A 107 5.83 10.95 -15.49
CA VAL A 107 6.89 11.47 -14.58
C VAL A 107 7.39 10.37 -13.65
N PHE A 108 6.48 9.53 -13.14
CA PHE A 108 6.82 8.41 -12.28
C PHE A 108 7.71 7.39 -13.00
N GLU A 109 7.29 6.91 -14.18
CA GLU A 109 8.06 6.00 -15.03
C GLU A 109 9.43 6.57 -15.41
N TRP A 110 9.51 7.89 -15.67
CA TRP A 110 10.79 8.54 -15.95
C TRP A 110 11.75 8.57 -14.75
N GLN A 111 11.24 8.62 -13.52
CA GLN A 111 12.05 8.67 -12.30
C GLN A 111 12.36 7.28 -11.73
N THR A 112 11.49 6.30 -11.94
CA THR A 112 11.68 4.96 -11.42
C THR A 112 12.61 4.15 -12.31
N ILE A 113 13.64 3.57 -11.69
CA ILE A 113 14.46 2.55 -12.33
C ILE A 113 13.91 1.20 -11.87
N HIS A 114 13.74 0.26 -12.80
CA HIS A 114 13.30 -1.09 -12.47
C HIS A 114 14.23 -1.75 -11.45
N ARG A 115 13.68 -2.23 -10.33
CA ARG A 115 14.42 -2.71 -9.13
C ARG A 115 15.23 -1.64 -8.41
N GLY A 116 14.78 -0.39 -8.50
CA GLY A 116 15.29 0.75 -7.76
C GLY A 116 14.80 0.74 -6.32
N ILE A 117 14.49 1.90 -5.77
CA ILE A 117 14.12 2.05 -4.35
C ILE A 117 12.81 1.33 -3.98
N CYS A 118 11.91 1.09 -4.93
CA CYS A 118 10.61 0.45 -4.70
C CYS A 118 10.75 -1.02 -4.24
N HIS A 119 11.83 -1.68 -4.64
CA HIS A 119 12.20 -3.01 -4.16
C HIS A 119 13.09 -2.92 -2.91
N SER A 120 12.68 -2.15 -1.89
CA SER A 120 13.44 -2.02 -0.63
C SER A 120 12.55 -1.99 0.59
N ILE A 121 13.09 -2.43 1.73
CA ILE A 121 12.40 -2.37 3.03
C ILE A 121 12.09 -0.92 3.42
N LEU A 122 12.96 0.05 3.08
CA LEU A 122 12.70 1.47 3.31
C LEU A 122 11.43 1.94 2.58
N PHE A 123 11.25 1.54 1.33
CA PHE A 123 10.05 1.86 0.57
C PHE A 123 8.81 1.19 1.14
N LEU A 124 8.90 -0.08 1.55
CA LEU A 124 7.79 -0.76 2.23
C LEU A 124 7.39 -0.04 3.52
N LEU A 125 8.37 0.38 4.32
CA LEU A 125 8.15 1.13 5.55
C LEU A 125 7.47 2.48 5.27
N PHE A 126 7.92 3.19 4.24
CA PHE A 126 7.27 4.40 3.76
C PHE A 126 5.80 4.14 3.41
N CYS A 127 5.50 3.11 2.60
CA CYS A 127 4.13 2.78 2.21
C CYS A 127 3.26 2.38 3.40
N GLY A 128 3.79 1.60 4.35
CA GLY A 128 3.07 1.21 5.56
C GLY A 128 2.76 2.41 6.47
N LEU A 129 3.73 3.30 6.68
CA LEU A 129 3.53 4.52 7.47
C LEU A 129 2.60 5.51 6.77
N LEU A 130 2.69 5.64 5.44
CA LEU A 130 1.79 6.46 4.65
C LEU A 130 0.35 5.95 4.79
N ALA A 131 0.13 4.64 4.65
CA ALA A 131 -1.17 4.02 4.83
C ALA A 131 -1.69 4.21 6.27
N THR A 132 -0.83 4.10 7.28
CA THR A 132 -1.18 4.37 8.68
C THR A 132 -1.68 5.80 8.86
N ASN A 133 -0.91 6.79 8.40
CA ASN A 133 -1.26 8.21 8.52
C ASN A 133 -2.52 8.58 7.74
N LEU A 134 -2.67 8.07 6.50
CA LEU A 134 -3.86 8.29 5.69
C LEU A 134 -5.10 7.69 6.35
N THR A 135 -4.98 6.49 6.91
CA THR A 135 -6.07 5.84 7.64
C THR A 135 -6.46 6.64 8.88
N ALA A 136 -5.48 7.10 9.66
CA ALA A 136 -5.71 7.95 10.82
C ALA A 136 -6.37 9.29 10.45
N PHE A 137 -5.99 9.89 9.33
CA PHE A 137 -6.57 11.15 8.84
C PHE A 137 -8.02 10.98 8.35
N ILE A 138 -8.34 9.84 7.74
CA ILE A 138 -9.69 9.57 7.18
C ILE A 138 -10.68 9.17 8.29
N ILE A 139 -10.20 8.50 9.33
CA ILE A 139 -11.04 8.00 10.42
C ILE A 139 -11.47 9.15 11.33
N ASN A 140 -12.75 9.16 11.68
CA ASN A 140 -13.34 10.13 12.60
C ASN A 140 -12.88 9.83 14.04
N GLU A 141 -12.65 10.86 14.85
CA GLU A 141 -12.25 10.74 16.27
C GLU A 141 -13.25 9.94 17.12
N GLN A 142 -14.47 9.74 16.65
CA GLN A 142 -15.49 8.91 17.30
C GLN A 142 -15.26 7.40 17.13
N PHE A 143 -14.33 6.98 16.28
CA PHE A 143 -14.00 5.57 16.09
C PHE A 143 -13.16 5.07 17.27
N LYS A 144 -13.71 4.14 18.05
CA LYS A 144 -12.96 3.50 19.15
C LYS A 144 -11.75 2.78 18.59
N HIS A 145 -10.61 2.88 19.29
CA HIS A 145 -9.35 2.26 18.87
C HIS A 145 -8.87 2.67 17.46
N ALA A 146 -9.14 3.92 17.03
CA ALA A 146 -8.69 4.46 15.75
C ALA A 146 -7.17 4.31 15.51
N ASP A 147 -6.36 4.47 16.57
CA ASP A 147 -4.90 4.26 16.50
C ASP A 147 -4.57 2.84 16.05
N LEU A 148 -5.18 1.84 16.71
CA LEU A 148 -4.94 0.44 16.43
C LEU A 148 -5.38 0.08 15.01
N PHE A 149 -6.55 0.53 14.57
CA PHE A 149 -7.03 0.29 13.21
C PHE A 149 -6.07 0.90 12.16
N SER A 150 -5.56 2.10 12.42
CA SER A 150 -4.62 2.79 11.53
C SER A 150 -3.29 2.05 11.41
N TRP A 151 -2.71 1.65 12.55
CA TRP A 151 -1.48 0.87 12.59
C TRP A 151 -1.65 -0.51 11.95
N LEU A 152 -2.77 -1.17 12.18
CA LEU A 152 -3.07 -2.47 11.56
C LEU A 152 -3.21 -2.36 10.04
N SER A 153 -3.85 -1.29 9.56
CA SER A 153 -3.95 -0.98 8.12
C SER A 153 -2.58 -0.81 7.48
N GLY A 154 -1.68 -0.02 8.10
CA GLY A 154 -0.31 0.13 7.63
C GLY A 154 0.52 -1.15 7.71
N ALA A 155 0.34 -1.95 8.76
CA ALA A 155 1.01 -3.23 8.93
C ALA A 155 0.63 -4.22 7.82
N PHE A 156 -0.65 -4.29 7.43
CA PHE A 156 -1.08 -5.14 6.32
C PHE A 156 -0.44 -4.72 4.99
N VAL A 157 -0.37 -3.41 4.69
CA VAL A 157 0.33 -2.91 3.51
C VAL A 157 1.81 -3.30 3.52
N PHE A 158 2.48 -3.08 4.65
CA PHE A 158 3.89 -3.45 4.84
C PHE A 158 4.12 -4.95 4.66
N CYS A 159 3.33 -5.79 5.33
CA CYS A 159 3.43 -7.25 5.24
C CYS A 159 3.17 -7.77 3.82
N GLY A 160 2.21 -7.19 3.10
CA GLY A 160 1.97 -7.50 1.69
C GLY A 160 3.23 -7.27 0.85
N GLY A 161 3.87 -6.12 1.02
CA GLY A 161 5.12 -5.80 0.34
C GLY A 161 6.29 -6.70 0.75
N VAL A 162 6.36 -7.12 2.02
CA VAL A 162 7.38 -8.09 2.48
C VAL A 162 7.18 -9.43 1.79
N ILE A 163 5.94 -9.92 1.69
CA ILE A 163 5.61 -11.15 0.96
C ILE A 163 6.07 -11.05 -0.49
N HIS A 164 5.88 -9.89 -1.12
CA HIS A 164 6.38 -9.65 -2.48
C HIS A 164 7.91 -9.81 -2.57
N LEU A 165 8.68 -9.13 -1.71
CA LEU A 165 10.15 -9.24 -1.73
C LEU A 165 10.63 -10.67 -1.43
N LEU A 166 9.97 -11.37 -0.51
CA LEU A 166 10.28 -12.76 -0.19
C LEU A 166 10.00 -13.70 -1.37
N LEU A 167 8.89 -13.51 -2.07
CA LEU A 167 8.59 -14.28 -3.28
C LEU A 167 9.67 -14.08 -4.34
N ASP A 168 10.11 -12.84 -4.52
CA ASP A 168 11.17 -12.52 -5.47
C ASP A 168 12.49 -13.19 -5.16
N GLU A 169 12.82 -13.27 -3.87
CA GLU A 169 13.99 -13.95 -3.36
C GLU A 169 13.86 -15.48 -3.53
N LEU A 170 12.71 -16.07 -3.17
CA LEU A 170 12.43 -17.50 -3.31
C LEU A 170 12.48 -17.96 -4.77
N TYR A 171 11.88 -17.21 -5.70
CA TYR A 171 11.91 -17.51 -7.15
C TYR A 171 13.27 -17.21 -7.81
N SER A 172 14.20 -16.62 -7.06
CA SER A 172 15.59 -16.48 -7.50
C SER A 172 16.42 -17.74 -7.24
N VAL A 173 15.94 -18.65 -6.39
CA VAL A 173 16.53 -19.98 -6.15
C VAL A 173 15.83 -21.01 -7.04
N ASP A 174 16.52 -21.51 -8.05
CA ASP A 174 16.05 -22.63 -8.86
C ASP A 174 16.42 -23.94 -8.17
N LEU A 175 15.56 -24.40 -7.25
CA LEU A 175 15.71 -25.67 -6.53
C LEU A 175 15.61 -26.88 -7.46
N ALA A 176 14.88 -26.78 -8.58
CA ALA A 176 14.69 -27.86 -9.53
C ALA A 176 15.95 -28.13 -10.36
N ASN A 177 16.71 -27.09 -10.71
CA ASN A 177 17.98 -27.21 -11.44
C ASN A 177 19.23 -27.02 -10.56
N VAL A 178 19.08 -26.96 -9.24
CA VAL A 178 20.16 -26.69 -8.26
C VAL A 178 21.01 -25.49 -8.69
N ARG A 179 20.35 -24.39 -9.06
CA ARG A 179 21.01 -23.14 -9.49
C ARG A 179 20.50 -21.96 -8.68
N ILE A 180 21.43 -21.25 -8.07
CA ILE A 180 21.16 -19.95 -7.47
C ILE A 180 21.35 -18.90 -8.58
N LYS A 181 20.30 -18.13 -8.90
CA LYS A 181 20.46 -17.01 -9.85
C LYS A 181 21.34 -15.95 -9.21
N ARG A 182 22.12 -15.22 -10.02
CA ARG A 182 22.94 -14.08 -9.56
C ARG A 182 22.14 -12.99 -8.83
N SER A 183 20.80 -12.98 -8.97
CA SER A 183 19.90 -12.06 -8.29
C SER A 183 19.55 -12.46 -6.86
N PHE A 184 19.99 -13.62 -6.36
CA PHE A 184 19.77 -14.03 -4.98
C PHE A 184 20.50 -13.07 -4.02
N GLY A 185 19.79 -12.58 -3.00
CA GLY A 185 20.24 -11.59 -2.03
C GLY A 185 20.02 -10.13 -2.44
N SER A 186 19.42 -9.88 -3.62
CA SER A 186 19.18 -8.51 -4.10
C SER A 186 17.74 -8.01 -3.91
N ALA A 187 16.78 -8.91 -3.63
CA ALA A 187 15.36 -8.53 -3.53
C ALA A 187 15.02 -7.94 -2.16
N CYS A 188 15.56 -8.48 -1.07
CA CYS A 188 15.39 -7.93 0.29
C CYS A 188 16.48 -6.90 0.66
N LYS A 189 16.71 -5.90 -0.20
CA LYS A 189 17.63 -4.80 0.17
C LYS A 189 16.98 -3.87 1.20
N LEU A 190 17.78 -3.36 2.14
CA LEU A 190 17.33 -2.37 3.13
C LEU A 190 16.93 -1.05 2.45
N THR A 191 17.75 -0.60 1.50
CA THR A 191 17.55 0.62 0.72
C THR A 191 18.37 0.57 -0.57
N ASP A 192 18.17 1.54 -1.46
CA ASP A 192 18.96 1.70 -2.69
C ASP A 192 20.21 2.55 -2.45
N PHE A 193 21.37 1.91 -2.26
CA PHE A 193 22.64 2.62 -2.02
C PHE A 193 23.21 3.27 -3.28
N SER A 194 22.76 2.89 -4.47
CA SER A 194 23.15 3.53 -5.74
C SER A 194 22.57 4.93 -5.90
N ASN A 195 21.35 5.16 -5.42
CA ASN A 195 20.67 6.43 -5.56
C ASN A 195 20.50 7.11 -4.19
N LEU A 196 21.59 7.71 -3.71
CA LEU A 196 21.65 8.30 -2.37
C LEU A 196 20.67 9.48 -2.19
N SER A 197 20.39 10.25 -3.25
CA SER A 197 19.44 11.36 -3.19
C SER A 197 18.02 10.88 -2.94
N LEU A 198 17.53 9.92 -3.73
CA LEU A 198 16.20 9.31 -3.51
C LEU A 198 16.12 8.63 -2.13
N THR A 199 17.16 7.87 -1.75
CA THR A 199 17.22 7.23 -0.43
C THR A 199 17.11 8.25 0.71
N THR A 200 17.79 9.39 0.60
CA THR A 200 17.71 10.46 1.61
C THR A 200 16.31 11.07 1.68
N VAL A 201 15.66 11.29 0.53
CA VAL A 201 14.27 11.78 0.48
C VAL A 201 13.31 10.81 1.18
N PHE A 202 13.40 9.51 0.88
CA PHE A 202 12.57 8.50 1.52
C PHE A 202 12.84 8.36 3.02
N LEU A 203 14.10 8.48 3.46
CA LEU A 203 14.44 8.49 4.89
C LEU A 203 13.81 9.68 5.62
N ILE A 204 13.91 10.88 5.04
CA ILE A 204 13.27 12.08 5.61
C ILE A 204 11.75 11.91 5.62
N ALA A 205 11.16 11.40 4.54
CA ALA A 205 9.72 11.17 4.46
C ALA A 205 9.24 10.16 5.51
N VAL A 206 9.96 9.05 5.68
CA VAL A 206 9.70 8.05 6.75
C VAL A 206 9.81 8.70 8.13
N ALA A 207 10.83 9.51 8.38
CA ALA A 207 10.98 10.21 9.65
C ALA A 207 9.81 11.16 9.93
N ILE A 208 9.40 11.95 8.93
CA ILE A 208 8.24 12.85 9.06
C ILE A 208 6.96 12.04 9.31
N LEU A 209 6.71 10.99 8.53
CA LEU A 209 5.52 10.14 8.70
C LEU A 209 5.50 9.42 10.05
N ALA A 210 6.66 9.03 10.57
CA ALA A 210 6.77 8.44 11.91
C ALA A 210 6.46 9.46 13.01
N LEU A 211 6.83 10.73 12.83
CA LEU A 211 6.49 11.81 13.76
C LEU A 211 5.00 12.20 13.71
N LEU A 212 4.37 12.08 12.54
CA LEU A 212 2.94 12.35 12.35
C LEU A 212 2.04 11.16 12.72
N ALA A 213 2.61 9.96 12.84
CA ALA A 213 1.85 8.75 13.09
C ALA A 213 1.08 8.81 14.43
N PRO A 214 -0.09 8.16 14.51
CA PRO A 214 -0.86 8.11 15.75
C PRO A 214 -0.07 7.40 16.87
N PRO A 215 -0.37 7.68 18.15
CA PRO A 215 0.34 7.10 19.28
C PRO A 215 0.44 5.57 19.19
N ILE A 216 1.67 5.05 19.18
CA ILE A 216 1.90 3.61 19.02
C ILE A 216 1.75 2.82 20.33
N GLU A 217 1.88 3.49 21.48
CA GLU A 217 1.84 2.84 22.80
C GLU A 217 0.51 2.13 23.05
N SER A 218 -0.61 2.78 22.73
CA SER A 218 -1.96 2.21 22.85
C SER A 218 -2.08 0.93 22.02
N THR A 219 -1.51 0.94 20.81
CA THR A 219 -1.51 -0.19 19.88
C THR A 219 -0.64 -1.34 20.40
N ILE A 220 0.58 -1.05 20.87
CA ILE A 220 1.50 -2.07 21.41
C ILE A 220 0.90 -2.76 22.62
N ILE A 221 0.32 -2.00 23.55
CA ILE A 221 -0.31 -2.55 24.76
C ILE A 221 -1.47 -3.48 24.38
N THR A 222 -2.31 -3.06 23.43
CA THR A 222 -3.48 -3.83 23.00
C THR A 222 -3.09 -5.10 22.23
N LEU A 223 -2.05 -5.06 21.40
CA LEU A 223 -1.51 -6.23 20.70
C LEU A 223 -0.76 -7.19 21.64
N SER A 224 -0.11 -6.66 22.68
CA SER A 224 0.62 -7.47 23.67
C SER A 224 -0.32 -8.26 24.58
N ASN A 225 -1.55 -7.80 24.76
CA ASN A 225 -2.57 -8.49 25.53
C ASN A 225 -3.67 -9.05 24.62
N TRP A 226 -3.41 -10.24 24.08
CA TRP A 226 -4.29 -10.92 23.13
C TRP A 226 -5.69 -11.21 23.68
N GLN A 227 -5.86 -11.27 25.01
CA GLN A 227 -7.17 -11.48 25.65
C GLN A 227 -8.08 -10.23 25.59
N THR A 228 -7.50 -9.04 25.46
CA THR A 228 -8.22 -7.76 25.42
C THR A 228 -8.28 -7.14 24.02
N PHE A 229 -7.69 -7.78 23.01
CA PHE A 229 -7.62 -7.27 21.65
C PHE A 229 -9.01 -7.29 20.98
N LYS A 230 -9.68 -6.14 20.90
CA LYS A 230 -10.93 -5.92 20.16
C LYS A 230 -10.95 -4.52 19.57
N ILE A 231 -11.45 -4.39 18.33
CA ILE A 231 -11.51 -3.11 17.61
C ILE A 231 -12.88 -2.40 17.75
N TRP A 232 -13.86 -2.99 18.47
CA TRP A 232 -15.22 -2.42 18.67
C TRP A 232 -15.61 -2.23 20.16
#